data_AF-A0A8J6LSC1-F1
#
_entry.id   AF-A0A8J6LSC1-F1
#
_cell.length_a   1.000
_cell.length_b   1.000
_cell.length_c   1.000
_cell.angle_alpha   90.00
_cell.angle_beta   90.00
_cell.angle_gamma   90.00
#
_symmetry.space_group_name_H-M   'P 1'
#
loop_
_entity.id
_entity.type
_entity.pdbx_description
1 polymer ?
#
loop_
_entity_poly.entity_id
_entity_poly.type
_entity_poly.pdbx_seq_one_letter_code
_entity_poly.pdbx_strand_id
1 'polypeptide(L)'
;MPLPFDPIAEAHRQWQERWPEHAEHMAAVTSVMRVQQMLIGEIDRALKPYGLTFASYEALRLLAFTREGELPMGKIGERLMVHPASVTNTVDKLERAGMVRRRSAPEDRRRVLATITPDGVKLVENATATLNAADFALAGIDKSTAIALTALLRTVRESGNDFESDAHDPWASGRGAADSDQP
;
A
#
# COMPACT_ATOMS: atom_id res chain seq x y z
N MET A 1 19.04 16.82 -7.89
CA MET A 1 20.38 16.21 -7.66
C MET A 1 20.35 15.54 -6.31
N PRO A 2 20.97 14.35 -6.15
CA PRO A 2 21.11 13.73 -4.84
C PRO A 2 22.00 14.60 -3.92
N LEU A 3 21.73 14.56 -2.62
CA LEU A 3 22.60 15.20 -1.62
C LEU A 3 23.91 14.39 -1.50
N PRO A 4 25.05 15.03 -1.15
CA PRO A 4 26.32 14.31 -0.96
C PRO A 4 26.38 13.52 0.37
N PHE A 5 25.31 13.52 1.16
CA PHE A 5 25.18 12.83 2.44
C PHE A 5 23.74 12.31 2.62
N ASP A 6 23.55 11.36 3.55
CA ASP A 6 22.22 10.91 3.96
C ASP A 6 21.62 11.88 4.99
N PRO A 7 20.54 12.62 4.64
CA PRO A 7 19.92 13.56 5.56
C PRO A 7 19.31 12.90 6.82
N ILE A 8 18.94 11.61 6.75
CA ILE A 8 18.40 10.89 7.90
C ILE A 8 19.53 10.49 8.85
N ALA A 9 20.64 9.98 8.33
CA ALA A 9 21.82 9.69 9.14
C ALA A 9 22.36 10.95 9.83
N GLU A 10 22.35 12.08 9.13
CA GLU A 10 22.74 13.37 9.72
C GLU A 10 21.77 13.82 10.82
N ALA A 11 20.46 13.69 10.59
CA ALA A 11 19.46 13.98 11.62
C ALA A 11 19.60 13.04 12.82
N HIS A 12 19.87 11.75 12.61
CA HIS A 12 20.09 10.76 13.66
C HIS A 12 21.27 11.14 14.53
N ARG A 13 22.41 11.52 13.93
CA ARG A 13 23.58 12.01 14.66
C ARG A 13 23.25 13.20 15.57
N GLN A 14 22.50 14.18 15.06
CA GLN A 14 22.06 15.33 15.86
C GLN A 14 21.09 14.93 16.98
N TRP A 15 20.23 13.95 16.73
CA TRP A 15 19.32 13.40 17.75
C TRP A 15 20.08 12.66 18.84
N GLN A 16 21.12 11.90 18.50
CA GLN A 16 21.95 11.18 19.47
C GLN A 16 22.57 12.12 20.52
N GLU A 17 22.96 13.33 20.13
CA GLU A 17 23.52 14.33 21.06
C GLU A 17 22.51 14.89 22.06
N ARG A 18 21.21 14.87 21.73
CA ARG A 18 20.16 15.56 22.50
C ARG A 18 19.12 14.64 23.14
N TRP A 19 18.80 13.54 22.48
CA TRP A 19 17.78 12.55 22.84
C TRP A 19 18.19 11.13 22.38
N PRO A 20 19.26 10.57 22.96
CA PRO A 20 19.82 9.28 22.51
C PRO A 20 18.79 8.14 22.54
N GLU A 21 17.94 8.08 23.57
CA GLU A 21 16.88 7.07 23.74
C GLU A 21 15.81 7.08 22.61
N HIS A 22 15.75 8.15 21.81
CA HIS A 22 14.75 8.32 20.75
C HIS A 22 15.36 8.39 19.34
N ALA A 23 16.68 8.44 19.22
CA ALA A 23 17.35 8.66 17.93
C ALA A 23 17.03 7.56 16.91
N GLU A 24 17.04 6.29 17.34
CA GLU A 24 16.73 5.14 16.48
C GLU A 24 15.29 5.19 15.94
N HIS A 25 14.32 5.45 16.83
CA HIS A 25 12.91 5.56 16.45
C HIS A 25 12.66 6.74 15.50
N MET A 26 13.34 7.87 15.71
CA MET A 26 13.28 9.04 14.83
C MET A 26 13.81 8.71 13.42
N ALA A 27 14.96 8.03 13.33
CA ALA A 27 15.54 7.63 12.05
C ALA A 27 14.65 6.62 11.32
N ALA A 28 14.08 5.65 12.05
CA ALA A 28 13.17 4.65 11.50
C ALA A 28 11.90 5.27 10.92
N VAL A 29 11.18 6.12 11.69
CA VAL A 29 9.95 6.76 11.20
C VAL A 29 10.22 7.67 10.00
N THR A 30 11.33 8.42 10.03
CA THR A 30 11.71 9.29 8.91
C THR A 30 12.03 8.47 7.65
N SER A 31 12.73 7.34 7.82
CA SER A 31 13.03 6.41 6.71
C SER A 31 11.75 5.86 6.09
N VAL A 32 10.80 5.38 6.91
CA VAL A 32 9.50 4.87 6.41
C VAL A 32 8.76 5.94 5.62
N MET A 33 8.66 7.17 6.14
CA MET A 33 7.98 8.27 5.45
C MET A 33 8.67 8.64 4.13
N ARG A 34 10.01 8.65 4.08
CA ARG A 34 10.76 8.97 2.85
C ARG A 34 10.62 7.88 1.80
N VAL A 35 10.71 6.60 2.20
CA VAL A 35 10.47 5.47 1.30
C VAL A 35 9.05 5.49 0.79
N GLN A 36 8.04 5.72 1.63
CA GLN A 36 6.64 5.86 1.20
C GLN A 36 6.47 6.91 0.10
N GLN A 37 7.06 8.11 0.27
CA GLN A 37 6.99 9.17 -0.73
C GLN A 37 7.62 8.76 -2.06
N MET A 38 8.78 8.08 -2.01
CA MET A 38 9.47 7.58 -3.20
C MET A 38 8.63 6.52 -3.91
N LEU A 39 8.13 5.53 -3.18
CA LEU A 39 7.31 4.44 -3.72
C LEU A 39 6.04 4.96 -4.38
N ILE A 40 5.30 5.86 -3.73
CA ILE A 40 4.10 6.47 -4.33
C ILE A 40 4.45 7.18 -5.64
N GLY A 41 5.52 7.97 -5.64
CA GLY A 41 5.95 8.71 -6.84
C GLY A 41 6.40 7.82 -8.00
N GLU A 42 7.03 6.68 -7.71
CA GLU A 42 7.46 5.72 -8.72
C GLU A 42 6.31 4.85 -9.22
N ILE A 43 5.45 4.37 -8.33
CA ILE A 43 4.25 3.59 -8.68
C ILE A 43 3.30 4.45 -9.52
N ASP A 44 3.00 5.69 -9.11
CA ASP A 44 2.15 6.59 -9.91
C ASP A 44 2.76 6.89 -11.28
N ARG A 45 4.10 7.00 -11.37
CA ARG A 45 4.79 7.17 -12.66
C ARG A 45 4.63 5.95 -13.54
N ALA A 46 4.75 4.74 -12.98
CA ALA A 46 4.56 3.47 -13.69
C ALA A 46 3.09 3.27 -14.12
N LEU A 47 2.14 3.79 -13.34
CA LEU A 47 0.70 3.71 -13.62
C LEU A 47 0.19 4.78 -14.58
N LYS A 48 0.93 5.87 -14.78
CA LYS A 48 0.57 6.99 -15.67
C LYS A 48 0.14 6.56 -17.08
N PRO A 49 0.80 5.62 -17.78
CA PRO A 49 0.37 5.16 -19.11
C PRO A 49 -1.02 4.51 -19.13
N TYR A 50 -1.50 4.02 -17.99
CA TYR A 50 -2.81 3.40 -17.82
C TYR A 50 -3.88 4.41 -17.38
N GLY A 51 -3.51 5.68 -17.17
CA GLY A 51 -4.42 6.69 -16.62
C GLY A 51 -4.83 6.43 -15.16
N LEU A 52 -4.02 5.65 -14.42
CA LEU A 52 -4.29 5.27 -13.04
C LEU A 52 -3.37 6.01 -12.07
N THR A 53 -3.88 6.30 -10.88
CA THR A 53 -3.09 6.50 -9.66
C THR A 53 -3.05 5.19 -8.87
N PHE A 54 -2.14 5.08 -7.89
CA PHE A 54 -2.05 3.89 -7.04
C PHE A 54 -3.38 3.56 -6.36
N ALA A 55 -4.06 4.54 -5.77
CA ALA A 55 -5.37 4.34 -5.15
C ALA A 55 -6.44 3.79 -6.12
N SER A 56 -6.45 4.25 -7.38
CA SER A 56 -7.39 3.74 -8.39
C SER A 56 -7.02 2.35 -8.90
N TYR A 57 -5.72 2.05 -8.97
CA TYR A 57 -5.22 0.71 -9.25
C TYR A 57 -5.64 -0.26 -8.14
N GLU A 58 -5.44 0.10 -6.87
CA GLU A 58 -5.82 -0.74 -5.73
C GLU A 58 -7.32 -1.03 -5.69
N ALA A 59 -8.16 -0.03 -5.98
CA ALA A 59 -9.60 -0.23 -6.09
C ALA A 59 -9.98 -1.22 -7.20
N LEU A 60 -9.41 -1.09 -8.41
CA LEU A 60 -9.64 -2.05 -9.49
C LEU A 60 -9.12 -3.44 -9.11
N ARG A 61 -7.93 -3.51 -8.52
CA ARG A 61 -7.28 -4.77 -8.20
C ARG A 61 -8.07 -5.54 -7.15
N LEU A 62 -8.55 -4.84 -6.12
CA LEU A 62 -9.42 -5.38 -5.09
C LEU A 62 -10.71 -5.95 -5.67
N LEU A 63 -11.39 -5.19 -6.54
CA LEU A 63 -12.61 -5.66 -7.20
C LEU A 63 -12.33 -6.92 -8.03
N ALA A 64 -11.25 -6.93 -8.79
CA ALA A 64 -10.87 -8.05 -9.64
C ALA A 64 -10.44 -9.31 -8.88
N PHE A 65 -10.07 -9.22 -7.59
CA PHE A 65 -9.85 -10.40 -6.73
C PHE A 65 -11.13 -11.00 -6.17
N THR A 66 -12.25 -10.30 -6.27
CA THR A 66 -13.54 -10.85 -5.84
C THR A 66 -14.11 -11.79 -6.88
N ARG A 67 -14.86 -12.81 -6.42
CA ARG A 67 -15.48 -13.81 -7.30
C ARG A 67 -16.40 -13.20 -8.35
N GLU A 68 -17.12 -12.13 -7.99
CA GLU A 68 -18.16 -11.52 -8.83
C GLU A 68 -17.69 -10.19 -9.45
N GLY A 69 -16.44 -9.79 -9.22
CA GLY A 69 -15.92 -8.51 -9.69
C GLY A 69 -16.55 -7.30 -9.00
N GLU A 70 -17.17 -7.46 -7.83
CA GLU A 70 -17.92 -6.40 -7.17
C GLU A 70 -17.81 -6.38 -5.65
N LEU A 71 -17.92 -5.17 -5.09
CA LEU A 71 -18.01 -4.94 -3.64
C LEU A 71 -18.93 -3.76 -3.33
N PRO A 72 -19.59 -3.76 -2.14
CA PRO A 72 -20.18 -2.56 -1.59
C PRO A 72 -19.14 -1.46 -1.40
N MET A 73 -19.49 -0.22 -1.73
CA MET A 73 -18.60 0.95 -1.59
C MET A 73 -17.96 1.05 -0.20
N GLY A 74 -18.72 0.80 0.87
CA GLY A 74 -18.19 0.79 2.24
C GLY A 74 -17.12 -0.28 2.46
N LYS A 75 -17.29 -1.48 1.88
CA LYS A 75 -16.30 -2.56 1.98
C LYS A 75 -15.02 -2.29 1.21
N ILE A 76 -15.08 -1.48 0.15
CA ILE A 76 -13.88 -1.02 -0.55
C ILE A 76 -13.06 -0.12 0.37
N GLY A 77 -13.70 0.83 1.05
CA GLY A 77 -13.03 1.73 1.99
C GLY A 77 -12.40 0.99 3.17
N GLU A 78 -13.16 0.08 3.79
CA GLU A 78 -12.66 -0.76 4.87
C GLU A 78 -11.42 -1.57 4.43
N ARG A 79 -11.48 -2.25 3.27
CA ARG A 79 -10.37 -3.13 2.83
C ARG A 79 -9.14 -2.39 2.34
N LEU A 80 -9.31 -1.18 1.80
CA LEU A 80 -8.20 -0.33 1.38
C LEU A 80 -7.71 0.58 2.51
N MET A 81 -8.33 0.53 3.69
CA MET A 81 -7.99 1.38 4.83
C MET A 81 -7.98 2.89 4.49
N VAL A 82 -8.93 3.32 3.65
CA VAL A 82 -9.08 4.72 3.23
C VAL A 82 -10.42 5.30 3.64
N HIS A 83 -10.44 6.61 3.86
CA HIS A 83 -11.66 7.33 4.19
C HIS A 83 -12.75 7.15 3.10
N PRO A 84 -14.04 7.02 3.45
CA PRO A 84 -15.13 6.81 2.47
C PRO A 84 -15.17 7.84 1.34
N ALA A 85 -14.87 9.11 1.64
CA ALA A 85 -14.81 10.16 0.61
C ALA A 85 -13.74 9.87 -0.47
N SER A 86 -12.61 9.28 -0.09
CA SER A 86 -11.55 8.88 -1.01
C SER A 86 -11.99 7.74 -1.92
N VAL A 87 -12.77 6.79 -1.39
CA VAL A 87 -13.37 5.70 -2.18
C VAL A 87 -14.31 6.26 -3.23
N THR A 88 -15.24 7.13 -2.82
CA THR A 88 -16.20 7.77 -3.74
C THR A 88 -15.48 8.47 -4.87
N ASN A 89 -14.52 9.35 -4.56
CA ASN A 89 -13.73 10.07 -5.56
C ASN A 89 -12.98 9.14 -6.51
N THR A 90 -12.46 8.03 -6.00
CA THR A 90 -11.72 7.04 -6.80
C THR A 90 -12.64 6.28 -7.74
N VAL A 91 -13.76 5.76 -7.23
CA VAL A 91 -14.75 5.03 -8.01
C VAL A 91 -15.45 5.94 -9.03
N ASP A 92 -15.72 7.20 -8.70
CA ASP A 92 -16.26 8.20 -9.63
C ASP A 92 -15.37 8.37 -10.86
N LYS A 93 -14.04 8.42 -10.66
CA LYS A 93 -13.07 8.55 -11.75
C LYS A 93 -13.04 7.28 -12.60
N LEU A 94 -13.01 6.12 -11.95
CA LEU A 94 -13.01 4.82 -12.64
C LEU A 94 -14.29 4.58 -13.44
N GLU A 95 -15.44 4.99 -12.92
CA GLU A 95 -16.73 4.90 -13.61
C GLU A 95 -16.77 5.84 -14.83
N ARG A 96 -16.32 7.09 -14.67
CA ARG A 96 -16.19 8.02 -15.82
C ARG A 96 -15.24 7.52 -16.89
N ALA A 97 -14.22 6.74 -16.51
CA ALA A 97 -13.31 6.08 -17.43
C ALA A 97 -13.87 4.76 -18.01
N GLY A 98 -15.06 4.30 -17.59
CA GLY A 98 -15.67 3.06 -18.06
C GLY A 98 -15.07 1.77 -17.45
N MET A 99 -14.22 1.89 -16.43
CA MET A 99 -13.52 0.76 -15.80
C MET A 99 -14.35 0.10 -14.69
N VAL A 100 -15.31 0.84 -14.14
CA VAL A 100 -16.24 0.39 -13.09
C VAL A 100 -17.66 0.84 -13.46
N ARG A 101 -18.66 0.14 -12.98
CA ARG A 101 -20.06 0.57 -12.98
C ARG A 101 -20.63 0.51 -11.58
N ARG A 102 -21.52 1.44 -11.23
CA ARG A 102 -22.29 1.37 -9.99
C ARG A 102 -23.69 0.83 -10.20
N ARG A 103 -24.13 -0.01 -9.26
CA ARG A 103 -25.51 -0.52 -9.21
C ARG A 103 -26.01 -0.56 -7.77
N SER A 104 -27.32 -0.38 -7.59
CA SER A 104 -27.96 -0.67 -6.30
C SER A 104 -27.83 -2.15 -5.98
N ALA A 105 -27.53 -2.48 -4.72
CA ALA A 105 -27.50 -3.87 -4.28
C ALA A 105 -28.90 -4.49 -4.36
N PRO A 106 -29.04 -5.75 -4.80
CA PRO A 106 -30.35 -6.42 -4.89
C PRO A 106 -31.06 -6.52 -3.54
N GLU A 107 -30.29 -6.79 -2.48
CA GLU A 107 -30.78 -7.05 -1.12
C GLU A 107 -31.14 -5.77 -0.34
N ASP A 108 -30.52 -4.64 -0.69
CA ASP A 108 -30.76 -3.33 -0.05
C ASP A 108 -30.43 -2.21 -1.03
N ARG A 109 -31.48 -1.58 -1.60
CA ARG A 109 -31.33 -0.50 -2.59
C ARG A 109 -30.59 0.73 -2.07
N ARG A 110 -30.43 0.87 -0.75
CA ARG A 110 -29.64 1.96 -0.13
C ARG A 110 -28.14 1.70 -0.21
N ARG A 111 -27.71 0.47 -0.53
CA ARG A 111 -26.32 0.12 -0.73
C ARG A 111 -25.95 0.20 -2.20
N VAL A 112 -24.80 0.81 -2.47
CA VAL A 112 -24.22 0.90 -3.81
C VAL A 112 -23.08 -0.10 -3.93
N LEU A 113 -23.16 -0.95 -4.94
CA LEU A 113 -22.10 -1.84 -5.38
C LEU A 113 -21.28 -1.15 -6.47
N ALA A 114 -19.97 -1.29 -6.40
CA ALA A 114 -19.08 -1.02 -7.51
C ALA A 114 -18.70 -2.36 -8.14
N THR A 115 -18.87 -2.47 -9.46
CA THR A 115 -18.58 -3.67 -10.25
C THR A 115 -17.55 -3.32 -11.31
N ILE A 116 -16.43 -4.04 -11.36
CA ILE A 116 -15.40 -3.85 -12.38
C ILE A 116 -15.92 -4.30 -13.75
N THR A 117 -15.59 -3.56 -14.80
CA THR A 117 -15.97 -3.90 -16.18
C THR A 117 -14.93 -4.84 -16.81
N PRO A 118 -15.24 -5.53 -17.92
CA PRO A 118 -14.25 -6.31 -18.64
C PRO A 118 -13.02 -5.50 -19.09
N ASP A 119 -13.22 -4.22 -19.43
CA ASP A 119 -12.12 -3.32 -19.78
C ASP A 119 -11.33 -2.89 -18.54
N GLY A 120 -11.99 -2.69 -17.40
CA GLY A 120 -11.33 -2.49 -16.10
C GLY A 120 -10.45 -3.67 -15.70
N VAL A 121 -10.91 -4.90 -15.93
CA VAL A 121 -10.11 -6.12 -15.70
C VAL A 121 -8.87 -6.12 -16.59
N LYS A 122 -9.02 -5.90 -17.90
CA LYS A 122 -7.86 -5.84 -18.83
C LYS A 122 -6.87 -4.74 -18.43
N LEU A 123 -7.37 -3.57 -18.05
CA LEU A 123 -6.54 -2.45 -17.61
C LEU A 123 -5.71 -2.81 -16.38
N VAL A 124 -6.35 -3.37 -15.34
CA VAL A 124 -5.65 -3.70 -14.09
C VAL A 124 -4.68 -4.85 -14.26
N GLU A 125 -4.96 -5.85 -15.11
CA GLU A 125 -4.00 -6.92 -15.41
C GLU A 125 -2.73 -6.36 -16.08
N ASN A 126 -2.88 -5.49 -17.08
CA ASN A 126 -1.74 -4.87 -17.75
C ASN A 126 -0.94 -3.96 -16.80
N ALA A 127 -1.63 -3.20 -15.95
CA ALA A 127 -0.99 -2.37 -14.92
C ALA A 127 -0.25 -3.24 -13.87
N THR A 128 -0.86 -4.35 -13.45
CA THR A 128 -0.27 -5.31 -12.50
C THR A 128 1.01 -5.91 -13.08
N ALA A 129 1.02 -6.28 -14.36
CA ALA A 129 2.22 -6.81 -15.02
C ALA A 129 3.38 -5.81 -14.99
N THR A 130 3.11 -4.52 -15.24
CA THR A 130 4.11 -3.46 -15.16
C THR A 130 4.62 -3.23 -13.75
N LEU A 131 3.74 -3.23 -12.74
CA LEU A 131 4.17 -3.09 -11.35
C LEU A 131 4.97 -4.31 -10.87
N ASN A 132 4.56 -5.52 -11.23
CA ASN A 132 5.30 -6.75 -10.92
C ASN A 132 6.69 -6.76 -11.56
N ALA A 133 6.82 -6.32 -12.81
CA ALA A 133 8.11 -6.24 -13.49
C ALA A 133 9.09 -5.26 -12.83
N ALA A 134 8.59 -4.33 -12.01
CA ALA A 134 9.36 -3.38 -11.22
C ALA A 134 9.36 -3.71 -9.72
N ASP A 135 8.89 -4.89 -9.33
CA ASP A 135 8.71 -5.32 -7.92
C ASP A 135 8.02 -4.25 -7.06
N PHE A 136 6.98 -3.59 -7.59
CA PHE A 136 6.28 -2.49 -6.92
C PHE A 136 7.22 -1.37 -6.44
N ALA A 137 8.20 -0.98 -7.27
CA ALA A 137 9.22 0.02 -6.96
C ALA A 137 10.19 -0.39 -5.83
N LEU A 138 10.24 -1.68 -5.49
CA LEU A 138 11.16 -2.25 -4.51
C LEU A 138 12.21 -3.17 -5.13
N ALA A 139 12.53 -3.02 -6.42
CA ALA A 139 13.54 -3.82 -7.12
C ALA A 139 14.95 -3.78 -6.49
N GLY A 140 15.21 -2.85 -5.56
CA GLY A 140 16.47 -2.75 -4.80
C GLY A 140 16.60 -3.72 -3.63
N ILE A 141 15.56 -4.49 -3.29
CA ILE A 141 15.59 -5.49 -2.22
C ILE A 141 15.18 -6.87 -2.73
N ASP A 142 15.80 -7.93 -2.20
CA ASP A 142 15.45 -9.29 -2.59
C ASP A 142 14.20 -9.81 -1.86
N LYS A 143 13.74 -10.99 -2.24
CA LYS A 143 12.55 -11.64 -1.67
C LYS A 143 12.66 -11.83 -0.14
N SER A 144 13.83 -12.22 0.37
CA SER A 144 14.02 -12.41 1.81
C SER A 144 13.95 -11.09 2.57
N THR A 145 14.56 -10.03 2.04
CA THR A 145 14.47 -8.68 2.61
C THR A 145 13.05 -8.15 2.57
N ALA A 146 12.29 -8.38 1.49
CA ALA A 146 10.89 -7.98 1.41
C ALA A 146 10.01 -8.67 2.48
N ILE A 147 10.25 -9.96 2.73
CA ILE A 147 9.57 -10.72 3.79
C ILE A 147 9.92 -10.14 5.17
N ALA A 148 11.22 -9.89 5.44
CA ALA A 148 11.67 -9.32 6.71
C ALA A 148 11.10 -7.90 6.94
N LEU A 149 11.15 -7.03 5.93
CA LEU A 149 10.59 -5.69 5.99
C LEU A 149 9.08 -5.73 6.30
N THR A 150 8.35 -6.62 5.63
CA THR A 150 6.91 -6.77 5.86
C THR A 150 6.62 -7.23 7.29
N ALA A 151 7.43 -8.14 7.82
CA ALA A 151 7.32 -8.63 9.20
C ALA A 151 7.59 -7.51 10.22
N LEU A 152 8.62 -6.68 10.02
CA LEU A 152 8.93 -5.54 10.89
C LEU A 152 7.82 -4.48 10.89
N LEU A 153 7.32 -4.12 9.70
CA LEU A 153 6.22 -3.15 9.56
C LEU A 153 4.89 -3.71 10.09
N ARG A 154 4.74 -5.05 10.15
CA ARG A 154 3.55 -5.69 10.74
C ARG A 154 3.45 -5.36 12.23
N THR A 155 4.55 -5.40 12.98
CA THR A 155 4.55 -5.07 14.42
C THR A 155 4.01 -3.66 14.68
N VAL A 156 4.40 -2.69 13.85
CA VAL A 156 3.88 -1.31 13.95
C VAL A 156 2.38 -1.28 13.66
N ARG A 157 1.91 -1.96 12.61
CA ARG A 157 0.48 -2.03 12.24
C ARG A 157 -0.37 -2.70 13.33
N GLU A 158 0.12 -3.77 13.94
CA GLU A 158 -0.54 -4.42 15.09
C GLU A 158 -0.66 -3.47 16.28
N SER A 159 0.43 -2.78 16.64
CA SER A 159 0.42 -1.80 17.73
C SER A 159 -0.51 -0.61 17.47
N GLY A 160 -0.74 -0.29 16.19
CA GLY A 160 -1.66 0.76 15.74
C GLY A 160 -3.12 0.31 15.61
N ASN A 161 -3.44 -0.94 15.96
CA ASN A 161 -4.77 -1.55 15.75
C ASN A 161 -5.23 -1.51 14.29
N ASP A 162 -4.31 -1.69 13.34
CA ASP A 162 -4.61 -1.75 11.90
C ASP A 162 -5.44 -3.01 11.55
N PHE A 163 -5.25 -4.09 12.31
CA PHE A 163 -6.01 -5.35 12.22
C PHE A 163 -5.94 -6.14 13.54
N GLU A 164 -6.74 -7.21 13.67
CA GLU A 164 -6.78 -8.08 14.87
C GLU A 164 -5.48 -8.88 15.06
N SER A 165 -4.93 -8.92 16.27
CA SER A 165 -3.59 -9.48 16.54
C SER A 165 -3.47 -10.99 16.34
N ASP A 166 -4.57 -11.72 16.30
CA ASP A 166 -4.63 -13.16 16.01
C ASP A 166 -4.80 -13.47 14.52
N ALA A 167 -4.87 -12.45 13.66
CA ALA A 167 -4.95 -12.62 12.21
C ALA A 167 -3.72 -13.39 11.67
N HIS A 168 -3.97 -14.31 10.73
CA HIS A 168 -2.92 -15.12 10.10
C HIS A 168 -1.72 -14.27 9.64
N ASP A 169 -0.52 -14.71 10.02
CA ASP A 169 0.72 -14.03 9.69
C ASP A 169 1.61 -14.89 8.77
N PRO A 170 1.58 -14.64 7.46
CA PRO A 170 2.41 -15.36 6.50
C PRO A 170 3.89 -14.95 6.55
N TRP A 171 4.24 -13.88 7.28
CA TRP A 171 5.61 -13.33 7.35
C TRP A 171 6.31 -13.63 8.66
N ALA A 172 5.76 -14.52 9.50
CA ALA A 172 6.30 -14.84 10.81
C ALA A 172 7.77 -15.28 10.80
N SER A 173 8.19 -16.00 9.77
CA SER A 173 9.58 -16.45 9.58
C SER A 173 10.58 -15.30 9.35
N GLY A 174 10.11 -14.13 8.91
CA GLY A 174 10.93 -12.95 8.65
C GLY A 174 11.39 -12.21 9.91
N ARG A 175 10.80 -12.48 11.08
CA ARG A 175 11.15 -11.81 12.35
C ARG A 175 12.51 -12.24 12.92
N GLY A 176 12.93 -13.49 12.68
CA GLY A 176 14.10 -14.08 13.33
C GLY A 176 15.46 -13.55 12.87
N ALA A 177 15.52 -12.75 11.79
CA ALA A 177 16.78 -12.21 11.29
C ALA A 177 17.25 -10.93 12.02
N ALA A 178 16.36 -10.22 12.72
CA ALA A 178 16.68 -8.96 13.40
C ALA A 178 17.19 -9.14 14.84
N ASP A 179 17.04 -10.33 15.42
CA ASP A 179 17.25 -10.60 16.86
C ASP A 179 18.56 -11.37 17.15
N SER A 180 19.45 -11.50 16.15
CA SER A 180 20.71 -12.27 16.27
C SER A 180 21.95 -11.41 16.54
N ASP A 181 21.79 -10.11 16.79
CA ASP A 181 22.88 -9.21 17.19
C ASP A 181 22.48 -8.46 18.48
N GLN A 182 22.52 -9.16 19.60
CA GLN A 182 22.74 -8.55 20.91
C GLN A 182 23.80 -9.39 21.66
N PRO A 183 24.88 -8.76 22.16
CA PRO A 183 25.99 -9.45 22.84
C PRO A 183 25.59 -10.07 24.18
#